data_AF-A0A949TK58-F1
#
_entry.id   AF-A0A949TK58-F1
#
_cell.length_a   1.000
_cell.length_b   1.000
_cell.length_c   1.000
_cell.angle_alpha   90.00
_cell.angle_beta   90.00
_cell.angle_gamma   90.00
#
_symmetry.space_group_name_H-M   'P 1'
#
loop_
_entity.id
_entity.type
_entity.pdbx_description
1 polymer ?
#
loop_
_entity_poly.entity_id
_entity_poly.type
_entity_poly.pdbx_seq_one_letter_code
_entity_poly.pdbx_strand_id
1 'polypeptide(L)'
;MKLLATDNTLVQMQEQLYRLYSPDIEINFKKTLDELNQQNFLRQRAYYRNFFYELESEQLEFTLIKLKPFYIEINYAIANLNIVLQNANNAMNIIRCLENVCFLLNKM
;
A
#
# COMPACT_ATOMS: atom_id res chain seq x y z
N MET A 1 14.50 -17.36 -11.13
CA MET A 1 14.49 -16.79 -9.77
C MET A 1 14.44 -15.28 -9.96
N LYS A 2 13.28 -14.62 -9.81
CA LYS A 2 13.20 -13.16 -9.91
C LYS A 2 13.92 -12.55 -8.71
N LEU A 3 14.91 -11.70 -8.95
CA LEU A 3 15.60 -10.99 -7.88
C LEU A 3 14.58 -10.05 -7.23
N LEU A 4 14.14 -10.34 -6.01
CA LEU A 4 13.60 -9.29 -5.16
C LEU A 4 14.71 -8.27 -4.96
N ALA A 5 14.55 -7.06 -5.51
CA ALA A 5 15.45 -5.97 -5.17
C ALA A 5 15.49 -5.84 -3.65
N THR A 6 16.70 -5.80 -3.10
CA THR A 6 16.86 -5.44 -1.68
C THR A 6 16.46 -3.98 -1.53
N ASP A 7 15.92 -3.58 -0.37
CA ASP A 7 15.56 -2.17 -0.10
C ASP A 7 16.74 -1.22 -0.40
N ASN A 8 17.98 -1.71 -0.21
CA ASN A 8 19.22 -1.00 -0.54
C ASN A 8 19.36 -0.70 -2.06
N THR A 9 18.95 -1.63 -2.92
CA THR A 9 19.04 -1.45 -4.39
C THR A 9 18.05 -0.39 -4.88
N LEU A 10 16.81 -0.38 -4.35
CA LEU A 10 15.81 0.61 -4.74
C LEU A 10 16.23 2.02 -4.31
N VAL A 11 16.73 2.16 -3.07
CA VAL A 11 17.24 3.44 -2.53
C VAL A 11 18.41 3.96 -3.36
N GLN A 12 19.39 3.10 -3.68
CA GLN A 12 20.53 3.50 -4.53
C GLN A 12 20.10 3.97 -5.92
N MET A 13 19.12 3.29 -6.53
CA MET A 13 18.58 3.72 -7.83
C MET A 13 17.83 5.04 -7.74
N GLN A 14 17.09 5.25 -6.65
CA GLN A 14 16.38 6.50 -6.39
C GLN A 14 17.36 7.67 -6.21
N GLU A 15 18.40 7.50 -5.41
CA GLU A 15 19.47 8.50 -5.20
C GLU A 15 20.17 8.85 -6.51
N GLN A 16 20.48 7.84 -7.32
CA GLN A 16 21.14 8.03 -8.61
C GLN A 16 20.23 8.76 -9.61
N LEU A 17 18.92 8.48 -9.61
CA LEU A 17 17.94 9.26 -10.38
C LEU A 17 17.88 10.71 -9.91
N TYR A 18 17.78 10.96 -8.61
CA TYR A 18 17.79 12.33 -8.08
C TYR A 18 19.04 13.10 -8.51
N ARG A 19 20.20 12.46 -8.46
CA ARG A 19 21.46 13.06 -8.93
C ARG A 19 21.40 13.39 -10.42
N LEU A 20 21.02 12.43 -11.26
CA LEU A 20 20.94 12.59 -12.72
C LEU A 20 19.91 13.65 -13.16
N TYR A 21 18.93 13.94 -12.32
CA TYR A 21 17.92 14.97 -12.55
C TYR A 21 18.11 16.23 -11.70
N SER A 22 19.27 16.36 -11.04
CA SER A 22 19.59 17.54 -10.25
C SER A 22 19.72 18.80 -11.13
N PRO A 23 19.36 19.99 -10.60
CA PRO A 23 19.45 21.24 -11.35
C PRO A 23 20.85 21.52 -11.91
N ASP A 24 21.91 21.24 -11.13
CA ASP A 24 23.29 21.49 -11.55
C ASP A 24 23.70 20.63 -12.75
N ILE A 25 23.32 19.35 -12.75
CA ILE A 25 23.58 18.45 -13.88
C ILE A 25 22.75 18.88 -15.09
N GLU A 26 21.50 19.28 -14.92
CA GLU A 26 20.64 19.75 -16.01
C GLU A 26 21.18 21.04 -16.66
N ILE A 27 21.68 21.98 -15.85
CA ILE A 27 22.32 23.21 -16.33
C ILE A 27 23.60 22.89 -17.10
N ASN A 28 24.45 21.98 -16.59
CA ASN A 28 25.68 21.59 -17.27
C ASN A 28 25.39 20.83 -18.57
N PHE A 29 24.39 19.93 -18.56
CA PHE A 29 23.94 19.21 -19.75
C PHE A 29 23.50 20.16 -20.86
N LYS A 30 22.73 21.21 -20.54
CA LYS A 30 22.28 22.23 -21.50
C LYS A 30 23.42 23.07 -22.08
N LYS A 31 24.56 23.16 -21.38
CA LYS A 31 25.76 23.86 -21.84
C LYS A 31 26.69 22.98 -22.68
N THR A 32 26.51 21.66 -22.64
CA THR A 32 27.30 20.72 -23.43
C THR A 32 26.98 20.90 -24.92
N LEU A 33 28.01 21.18 -25.74
CA LEU A 33 27.86 21.34 -27.20
C LEU A 33 28.05 20.03 -27.98
N ASP A 34 28.62 19.01 -27.34
CA ASP A 34 28.87 17.72 -27.97
C ASP A 34 27.61 16.82 -27.95
N GLU A 35 27.06 16.59 -29.14
CA GLU A 35 25.87 15.76 -29.37
C GLU A 35 26.05 14.31 -28.90
N LEU A 36 27.26 13.73 -29.06
CA LEU A 36 27.50 12.34 -28.66
C LEU A 36 27.40 12.19 -27.14
N ASN A 37 28.01 13.12 -26.40
CA ASN A 37 27.92 13.18 -24.95
C ASN A 37 26.49 13.45 -24.47
N GLN A 38 25.73 14.29 -25.17
CA GLN A 38 24.33 14.51 -24.86
C GLN A 38 23.49 13.23 -25.02
N GLN A 39 23.66 12.51 -26.14
CA GLN A 39 22.93 11.26 -26.39
C GLN A 39 23.28 10.18 -25.38
N ASN A 40 24.56 10.03 -25.02
CA ASN A 40 25.00 9.06 -24.03
C ASN A 40 24.38 9.35 -22.65
N PHE A 41 24.34 10.62 -22.25
CA PHE A 41 23.72 11.02 -20.99
C PHE A 41 22.19 10.75 -20.98
N LEU A 42 21.50 11.05 -22.08
CA LEU A 42 20.06 10.74 -22.22
C LEU A 42 19.79 9.24 -22.13
N ARG A 43 20.62 8.41 -22.77
CA ARG A 43 20.51 6.94 -22.65
C ARG A 43 20.73 6.47 -21.21
N GLN A 44 21.71 7.04 -20.51
CA GLN A 44 21.94 6.72 -19.10
C GLN A 44 20.72 7.08 -18.23
N ARG A 45 20.13 8.26 -18.41
CA ARG A 45 18.89 8.64 -17.70
C ARG A 45 17.75 7.67 -17.98
N ALA A 46 17.52 7.34 -19.24
CA ALA A 46 16.46 6.42 -19.64
C ALA A 46 16.66 5.03 -19.02
N TYR A 47 17.90 4.53 -19.00
CA TYR A 47 18.26 3.26 -18.37
C TYR A 47 17.91 3.26 -16.87
N TYR A 48 18.43 4.23 -16.10
CA TYR A 48 18.18 4.29 -14.65
C TYR A 48 16.70 4.47 -14.33
N ARG A 49 15.98 5.28 -15.13
CA ARG A 49 14.54 5.50 -14.94
C ARG A 49 13.74 4.24 -15.15
N ASN A 50 13.98 3.54 -16.26
CA ASN A 50 13.24 2.33 -16.58
C ASN A 50 13.55 1.22 -15.57
N PHE A 51 14.82 1.06 -15.21
CA PHE A 51 15.21 0.05 -14.22
C PHE A 51 14.60 0.33 -12.84
N PHE A 52 14.58 1.59 -12.40
CA PHE A 52 13.90 1.97 -11.15
C PHE A 52 12.40 1.62 -11.19
N TYR A 53 11.69 1.95 -12.28
CA TYR A 53 10.27 1.63 -12.40
C TYR A 53 9.99 0.12 -12.44
N GLU A 54 10.86 -0.66 -13.08
CA GLU A 54 10.77 -2.12 -13.04
C GLU A 54 10.87 -2.65 -11.60
N LEU A 55 11.88 -2.19 -10.85
CA LEU A 55 12.06 -2.60 -9.46
C LEU A 55 10.90 -2.15 -8.56
N GLU A 56 10.45 -0.90 -8.70
CA GLU A 56 9.33 -0.34 -7.92
C GLU A 56 8.03 -1.12 -8.22
N SER A 57 7.77 -1.42 -9.49
CA SER A 57 6.61 -2.21 -9.88
C SER A 57 6.63 -3.61 -9.27
N GLU A 58 7.76 -4.29 -9.28
CA GLU A 58 7.88 -5.63 -8.67
C GLU A 58 7.69 -5.58 -7.15
N GLN A 59 8.20 -4.55 -6.48
CA GLN A 59 8.03 -4.37 -5.03
C GLN A 59 6.56 -4.05 -4.67
N LEU A 60 5.89 -3.23 -5.48
CA LEU A 60 4.46 -2.94 -5.32
C LEU A 60 3.59 -4.18 -5.57
N GLU A 61 3.87 -4.96 -6.62
CA GLU A 61 3.15 -6.19 -6.92
C GLU A 61 3.30 -7.22 -5.78
N PHE A 62 4.51 -7.40 -5.27
CA PHE A 62 4.77 -8.27 -4.13
C PHE A 62 4.04 -7.82 -2.87
N THR A 63 4.04 -6.51 -2.60
CA THR A 63 3.31 -5.93 -1.46
C THR A 63 1.81 -6.13 -1.61
N LEU A 64 1.26 -5.94 -2.81
CA LEU A 64 -0.15 -6.16 -3.10
C LEU A 64 -0.55 -7.62 -2.88
N ILE A 65 0.26 -8.58 -3.32
CA ILE A 65 0.04 -10.02 -3.10
C ILE A 65 -0.02 -10.32 -1.59
N LYS A 66 0.87 -9.72 -0.80
CA LYS A 66 0.87 -9.88 0.67
C LYS A 66 -0.33 -9.25 1.35
N LEU A 67 -0.84 -8.13 0.84
CA LEU A 67 -1.97 -7.42 1.43
C LEU A 67 -3.32 -8.06 1.10
N LYS A 68 -3.42 -8.76 -0.02
CA LYS A 68 -4.69 -9.33 -0.51
C LYS A 68 -5.37 -10.31 0.47
N PRO A 69 -4.66 -11.23 1.15
CA PRO A 69 -5.28 -12.10 2.15
C PRO A 69 -5.86 -11.32 3.33
N PHE A 70 -5.15 -10.30 3.83
CA PHE A 70 -5.62 -9.49 4.96
C PHE A 70 -6.93 -8.76 4.64
N TYR A 71 -7.11 -8.30 3.40
CA TYR A 71 -8.38 -7.70 2.99
C TYR A 71 -9.55 -8.68 3.14
N ILE A 72 -9.35 -9.96 2.80
CA ILE A 72 -10.37 -11.00 2.93
C ILE A 72 -10.64 -11.28 4.41
N GLU A 73 -9.58 -11.46 5.21
CA GLU A 73 -9.68 -11.75 6.64
C GLU A 73 -10.39 -10.61 7.40
N ILE A 74 -10.06 -9.35 7.09
CA ILE A 74 -10.69 -8.18 7.70
C ILE A 74 -12.18 -8.15 7.37
N ASN A 75 -12.57 -8.37 6.11
CA ASN A 75 -13.97 -8.39 5.73
C ASN A 75 -14.74 -9.52 6.41
N TYR A 76 -14.12 -10.69 6.56
CA TYR A 76 -14.71 -11.81 7.29
C TYR A 76 -14.88 -11.48 8.78
N ALA A 77 -13.88 -10.87 9.41
CA ALA A 77 -13.94 -10.43 10.79
C ALA A 77 -15.06 -9.39 11.01
N ILE A 78 -15.20 -8.41 10.11
CA ILE A 78 -16.28 -7.41 10.15
C ILE A 78 -17.65 -8.09 10.06
N ALA A 79 -17.83 -9.04 9.13
CA ALA A 79 -19.09 -9.77 8.99
C ALA A 79 -19.45 -10.55 10.28
N ASN A 80 -18.47 -11.22 10.89
CA ASN A 80 -18.69 -11.94 12.14
C ASN A 80 -19.04 -11.01 13.30
N LEU A 81 -18.36 -9.86 13.42
CA LEU A 81 -18.67 -8.86 14.44
C LEU A 81 -20.11 -8.33 14.31
N ASN A 82 -20.58 -8.11 13.07
CA ASN A 82 -21.96 -7.69 12.83
C ASN A 82 -22.97 -8.74 13.30
N ILE A 83 -22.70 -10.03 13.06
CA ILE A 83 -23.54 -11.14 13.54
C ILE A 83 -23.57 -11.16 15.08
N VAL A 84 -22.41 -11.05 15.72
CA VAL A 84 -22.31 -11.02 17.19
C VAL A 84 -23.08 -9.83 17.77
N LEU A 85 -22.96 -8.65 17.15
CA LEU A 85 -23.70 -7.45 17.58
C LEU A 85 -25.21 -7.63 17.45
N GLN A 86 -25.69 -8.25 16.37
CA GLN A 86 -27.10 -8.55 16.18
C GLN A 86 -27.61 -9.52 17.26
N ASN A 87 -26.84 -10.55 17.58
CA ASN A 87 -27.18 -11.51 18.63
C ASN A 87 -27.24 -10.84 20.01
N ALA A 88 -26.29 -9.94 20.32
CA ALA A 88 -26.30 -9.18 21.56
C ALA A 88 -27.54 -8.27 21.66
N ASN A 89 -27.93 -7.60 20.58
CA ASN A 89 -29.15 -6.79 20.52
C ASN A 89 -30.40 -7.63 20.75
N ASN A 90 -30.47 -8.82 20.16
CA ASN A 90 -31.58 -9.75 20.39
C ASN A 90 -31.66 -10.19 21.85
N ALA A 91 -30.52 -10.52 22.47
CA ALA A 91 -30.45 -10.90 23.88
C ALA A 91 -30.93 -9.76 24.80
N MET A 92 -30.49 -8.52 24.55
CA MET A 92 -30.98 -7.35 25.30
C MET A 92 -32.48 -7.15 25.17
N ASN A 93 -33.04 -7.34 23.97
CA ASN A 93 -34.48 -7.26 23.77
C ASN A 93 -35.25 -8.32 24.57
N ILE A 94 -34.73 -9.56 24.63
CA ILE A 94 -35.32 -10.62 25.43
C ILE A 94 -35.30 -10.26 26.92
N ILE A 95 -34.15 -9.80 27.43
CA ILE A 95 -34.01 -9.37 28.84
C ILE A 95 -35.03 -8.28 29.17
N ARG A 96 -35.15 -7.25 28.32
CA ARG A 96 -36.14 -6.17 28.49
C ARG A 96 -37.57 -6.68 28.53
N CYS A 97 -37.92 -7.64 27.67
CA CYS A 97 -39.24 -8.27 27.69
C CYS A 97 -39.50 -9.03 29.00
N LEU A 98 -38.51 -9.78 29.50
CA LEU A 98 -38.60 -10.50 30.76
C LEU A 98 -38.77 -9.56 31.96
N GLU A 99 -38.01 -8.46 31.99
CA GLU A 99 -38.15 -7.42 33.02
C GLU A 99 -39.57 -6.85 33.05
N ASN A 100 -40.15 -6.55 31.87
CA ASN A 100 -41.52 -6.06 31.77
C ASN A 100 -42.54 -7.08 32.30
N VAL A 101 -42.39 -8.36 31.96
CA VAL A 101 -43.29 -9.42 32.46
C VAL A 101 -43.17 -9.57 33.98
N CYS A 102 -41.95 -9.61 34.51
CA CYS A 102 -41.71 -9.70 35.96
C CYS A 102 -42.33 -8.52 36.70
N PHE A 103 -42.20 -7.31 36.15
CA PHE A 103 -42.82 -6.11 36.72
C PHE A 103 -44.35 -6.20 36.76
N LEU A 104 -44.98 -6.70 35.70
CA LEU A 104 -46.43 -6.89 35.66
C LEU A 104 -46.90 -7.94 36.66
N LEU A 105 -46.18 -9.07 36.76
CA LEU A 105 -46.50 -10.14 37.70
C LEU A 105 -46.37 -9.70 39.16
N ASN A 106 -45.36 -8.89 39.50
CA ASN A 106 -45.19 -8.34 40.86
C ASN A 106 -46.23 -7.28 41.25
N LYS A 107 -47.02 -6.77 40.28
CA LYS A 107 -48.10 -5.81 40.52
C LYS A 107 -49.48 -6.45 40.64
N MET A 108 -49.60 -7.74 40.38
CA MET A 108 -50.81 -8.54 40.60
C MET A 108 -50.80 -9.14 42.00
#